data_AF-A0A7C1ZNM0-F1
#
_entry.id   AF-A0A7C1ZNM0-F1
#
_cell.length_a   1.000
_cell.length_b   1.000
_cell.length_c   1.000
_cell.angle_alpha   90.00
_cell.angle_beta   90.00
_cell.angle_gamma   90.00
#
_symmetry.space_group_name_H-M   'P 1'
#
loop_
_entity.id
_entity.type
_entity.pdbx_description
1 polymer ?
#
loop_
_entity_poly.entity_id
_entity_poly.type
_entity_poly.pdbx_seq_one_letter_code
_entity_poly.pdbx_strand_id
1 'polypeptide(L)'
;MCIRDSPIAKKVFKEEIAIRFASKHQTVTQYLTENGYLKYLSADEFESIIDDVNPPLLRDLTEGIKFMFDNPQNIDINIQINYFINSLLRNFGIEHISLLTSRILKEIPKKNSEIFVKTVYELFKSRKSFPLIQYLNQHFEYFKDFEFEYDFIKYKDKLVGIYSSKKVFLINQNINDISKIEILNGKSEQIEELDLSNNEIINMEGLEAFSSLKTLKLNNNQITKLKGINNLKNIENLFLRNNRVSELVGLENYPKLKHLDLSGNLNITEIPEELNKLTELETLKLWNCNIKKFTESSEKFFWMNQNYRYYTGYTEEDKRYYESNHVKKASSEKGLYIDFVRGVLKSRKIMAEQKLSYQDIFDYENETSRKAIWSGTPTHDFKNWLKNKNQTKITFFL
;
A
#
# COMPACT_ATOMS: atom_id res chain seq x y z
N MET A 1 16.34 -25.07 -5.32
CA MET A 1 15.45 -23.93 -5.65
C MET A 1 14.88 -24.17 -7.04
N CYS A 2 13.57 -24.33 -7.17
CA CYS A 2 12.90 -24.48 -8.46
C CYS A 2 13.17 -23.24 -9.33
N ILE A 3 13.81 -23.43 -10.48
CA ILE A 3 14.07 -22.40 -11.49
C ILE A 3 12.76 -21.74 -11.99
N ARG A 4 11.61 -22.39 -11.79
CA ARG A 4 10.28 -21.95 -12.23
C ARG A 4 9.82 -20.57 -11.69
N ASP A 5 10.36 -20.09 -10.57
CA ASP A 5 9.93 -18.83 -9.97
C ASP A 5 11.02 -17.75 -9.81
N SER A 6 12.15 -17.90 -10.50
CA SER A 6 13.16 -16.83 -10.53
C SER A 6 12.64 -15.61 -11.31
N PRO A 7 12.54 -14.41 -10.71
CA PRO A 7 12.15 -13.19 -11.42
C PRO A 7 13.10 -12.88 -12.58
N ILE A 8 14.39 -13.20 -12.41
CA ILE A 8 15.43 -13.04 -13.43
C ILE A 8 15.16 -13.99 -14.61
N ALA A 9 14.83 -15.26 -14.34
CA ALA A 9 14.52 -16.21 -15.40
C ALA A 9 13.25 -15.81 -16.18
N LYS A 10 12.22 -15.31 -15.49
CA LYS A 10 11.00 -14.80 -16.14
C LYS A 10 11.31 -13.60 -17.03
N LYS A 11 12.16 -12.68 -16.58
CA LYS A 11 12.60 -11.52 -17.37
C LYS A 11 13.35 -11.95 -18.62
N VAL A 12 14.39 -12.77 -18.48
CA VAL A 12 15.20 -13.26 -19.62
C VAL A 12 14.33 -14.00 -20.64
N PHE A 13 13.38 -14.81 -20.17
CA PHE A 13 12.47 -15.52 -21.06
C PHE A 13 11.56 -14.60 -21.88
N LYS A 14 11.01 -13.54 -21.27
CA LYS A 14 10.22 -12.52 -21.97
C LYS A 14 11.05 -11.77 -23.02
N GLU A 15 12.26 -11.36 -22.64
CA GLU A 15 13.20 -10.67 -23.54
C GLU A 15 13.53 -11.54 -24.76
N GLU A 16 13.79 -12.83 -24.56
CA GLU A 16 14.04 -13.76 -25.68
C GLU A 16 12.83 -13.89 -26.61
N ILE A 17 11.61 -13.99 -26.06
CA ILE A 17 10.38 -14.02 -26.88
C ILE A 17 10.28 -12.74 -27.71
N ALA A 18 10.45 -11.57 -27.10
CA ALA A 18 10.35 -10.29 -27.78
C ALA A 18 11.39 -10.15 -28.90
N ILE A 19 12.67 -10.48 -28.62
CA ILE A 19 13.77 -10.44 -29.61
C ILE A 19 13.46 -11.36 -30.80
N ARG A 20 13.06 -12.61 -30.52
CA ARG A 20 12.77 -13.59 -31.57
C ARG A 20 11.57 -13.20 -32.41
N PHE A 21 10.53 -12.65 -31.78
CA PHE A 21 9.36 -12.18 -32.49
C PHE A 21 9.67 -10.94 -33.35
N ALA A 22 10.47 -10.00 -32.82
CA ALA A 22 10.91 -8.81 -33.55
C ALA A 22 11.86 -9.09 -34.72
N SER A 23 12.42 -10.31 -34.82
CA SER A 23 13.25 -10.72 -35.97
C SER A 23 12.50 -10.76 -37.30
N LYS A 24 11.16 -10.74 -37.28
CA LYS A 24 10.27 -10.83 -38.46
C LYS A 24 10.44 -12.10 -39.29
N HIS A 25 11.20 -13.09 -38.81
CA HIS A 25 11.35 -14.37 -39.48
C HIS A 25 10.04 -15.18 -39.39
N GLN A 26 9.36 -15.37 -40.52
CA GLN A 26 7.98 -15.90 -40.59
C GLN A 26 7.78 -17.20 -39.78
N THR A 27 8.70 -18.16 -39.90
CA THR A 27 8.57 -19.44 -39.16
C THR A 27 8.70 -19.26 -37.65
N VAL A 28 9.52 -18.30 -37.20
CA VAL A 28 9.75 -18.03 -35.76
C VAL A 28 8.53 -17.30 -35.19
N THR A 29 8.04 -16.27 -35.88
CA THR A 29 6.88 -15.50 -35.45
C THR A 29 5.61 -16.35 -35.44
N GLN A 30 5.43 -17.21 -36.44
CA GLN A 30 4.36 -18.20 -36.49
C GLN A 30 4.46 -19.19 -35.32
N TYR A 31 5.64 -19.79 -35.11
CA TYR A 31 5.84 -20.74 -34.01
C TYR A 31 5.52 -20.12 -32.64
N LEU A 32 6.02 -18.91 -32.37
CA LEU A 32 5.80 -18.22 -31.10
C LEU A 32 4.32 -17.90 -30.87
N THR A 33 3.61 -17.51 -31.93
CA THR A 33 2.17 -17.22 -31.90
C THR A 33 1.34 -18.50 -31.72
N GLU A 34 1.60 -19.53 -32.51
CA GLU A 34 0.83 -20.79 -32.52
C GLU A 34 0.93 -21.53 -31.18
N ASN A 35 2.09 -21.43 -30.53
CA ASN A 35 2.35 -22.05 -29.23
C ASN A 35 2.00 -21.14 -28.03
N GLY A 36 1.45 -19.95 -28.26
CA GLY A 36 0.94 -19.08 -27.20
C GLY A 36 2.04 -18.48 -26.31
N TYR A 37 3.22 -18.20 -26.86
CA TYR A 37 4.32 -17.58 -26.11
C TYR A 37 4.11 -16.08 -25.89
N LEU A 38 3.32 -15.41 -26.74
CA LEU A 38 3.11 -13.96 -26.66
C LEU A 38 2.35 -13.54 -25.39
N LYS A 39 1.64 -14.47 -24.75
CA LYS A 39 0.92 -14.22 -23.50
C LYS A 39 1.83 -13.90 -22.30
N TYR A 40 3.12 -14.16 -22.43
CA TYR A 40 4.10 -13.87 -21.37
C TYR A 40 4.60 -12.43 -21.44
N LEU A 41 4.42 -11.75 -22.57
CA LEU A 41 4.76 -10.35 -22.73
C LEU A 41 3.76 -9.47 -21.98
N SER A 42 4.23 -8.36 -21.44
CA SER A 42 3.36 -7.27 -21.00
C SER A 42 2.64 -6.63 -22.20
N ALA A 43 1.57 -5.89 -21.94
CA ALA A 43 0.83 -5.19 -22.99
C ALA A 43 1.74 -4.25 -23.79
N ASP A 44 2.62 -3.50 -23.11
CA ASP A 44 3.56 -2.56 -23.74
C ASP A 44 4.59 -3.30 -24.62
N GLU A 45 5.17 -4.40 -24.11
CA GLU A 45 6.11 -5.23 -24.86
C GLU A 45 5.44 -5.81 -26.12
N PHE A 46 4.22 -6.33 -25.97
CA PHE A 46 3.45 -6.88 -27.08
C PHE A 46 3.09 -5.81 -28.11
N GLU A 47 2.60 -4.65 -27.68
CA GLU A 47 2.25 -3.51 -28.54
C GLU A 47 3.44 -3.07 -29.38
N SER A 48 4.63 -2.95 -28.77
CA SER A 48 5.85 -2.49 -29.45
C SER A 48 6.32 -3.37 -30.61
N ILE A 49 5.95 -4.66 -30.62
CA ILE A 49 6.42 -5.62 -31.63
C ILE A 49 5.31 -6.06 -32.59
N ILE A 50 4.04 -6.00 -32.19
CA ILE A 50 2.94 -6.54 -33.00
C ILE A 50 2.61 -5.67 -34.21
N ASP A 51 2.85 -4.34 -34.14
CA ASP A 51 2.74 -3.41 -35.27
C ASP A 51 3.68 -3.72 -36.43
N ASP A 52 4.88 -4.16 -36.09
CA ASP A 52 5.97 -4.33 -37.03
C ASP A 52 5.96 -5.67 -37.77
N VAL A 53 5.29 -6.67 -37.17
CA VAL A 53 5.34 -8.07 -37.60
C VAL A 53 4.04 -8.50 -38.29
N ASN A 54 2.89 -8.01 -37.83
CA ASN A 54 1.54 -8.42 -38.27
C ASN A 54 1.42 -9.93 -38.58
N PRO A 55 1.45 -10.81 -37.57
CA PRO A 55 1.62 -12.25 -37.77
C PRO A 55 0.49 -12.84 -38.64
N PRO A 56 0.79 -13.82 -39.52
CA PRO A 56 -0.19 -14.41 -40.44
C PRO A 56 -1.49 -14.83 -39.75
N LEU A 57 -1.38 -15.46 -38.57
CA LEU A 57 -2.55 -15.86 -37.80
C LEU A 57 -3.48 -14.69 -37.45
N LEU A 58 -2.94 -13.53 -37.06
CA LEU A 58 -3.77 -12.35 -36.75
C LEU A 58 -4.48 -11.84 -38.00
N ARG A 59 -3.77 -11.79 -39.14
CA ARG A 59 -4.36 -11.43 -40.43
C ARG A 59 -5.47 -12.40 -40.82
N ASP A 60 -5.21 -13.70 -40.78
CA ASP A 60 -6.17 -14.74 -41.18
C ASP A 60 -7.41 -14.74 -40.26
N LEU A 61 -7.24 -14.50 -38.96
CA LEU A 61 -8.35 -14.31 -38.02
C LEU A 61 -9.16 -13.04 -38.32
N THR A 62 -8.48 -11.95 -38.68
CA THR A 62 -9.13 -10.67 -39.03
C THR A 62 -9.91 -10.80 -40.34
N GLU A 63 -9.36 -11.48 -41.34
CA GLU A 63 -10.06 -11.81 -42.60
C GLU A 63 -11.27 -12.72 -42.36
N GLY A 64 -11.13 -13.72 -41.49
CA GLY A 64 -12.26 -14.56 -41.07
C GLY A 64 -13.39 -13.73 -40.43
N ILE A 65 -13.05 -12.78 -39.56
CA ILE A 65 -14.02 -11.86 -38.96
C ILE A 65 -14.71 -10.99 -40.02
N LYS A 66 -13.98 -10.43 -40.98
CA LYS A 66 -14.57 -9.67 -42.10
C LYS A 66 -15.54 -10.54 -42.90
N PHE A 67 -15.11 -11.73 -43.29
CA PHE A 67 -15.92 -12.64 -44.10
C PHE A 67 -17.25 -12.99 -43.43
N MET A 68 -17.23 -13.23 -42.11
CA MET A 68 -18.44 -13.49 -41.32
C MET A 68 -19.42 -12.32 -41.34
N PHE A 69 -18.89 -11.12 -41.16
CA PHE A 69 -19.70 -9.90 -41.17
C PHE A 69 -20.29 -9.56 -42.55
N ASP A 70 -19.59 -9.93 -43.62
CA ASP A 70 -20.05 -9.74 -44.99
C ASP A 70 -21.03 -10.85 -45.44
N ASN A 71 -20.98 -12.02 -44.79
CA ASN A 71 -21.82 -13.19 -45.11
C ASN A 71 -22.52 -13.72 -43.85
N PRO A 72 -23.51 -13.01 -43.30
CA PRO A 72 -24.29 -13.49 -42.17
C PRO A 72 -25.11 -14.71 -42.58
N GLN A 73 -24.53 -15.90 -42.44
CA GLN A 73 -25.23 -17.18 -42.60
C GLN A 73 -26.25 -17.35 -41.47
N ASN A 74 -27.13 -18.34 -41.56
CA ASN A 74 -28.15 -18.68 -40.55
C ASN A 74 -27.59 -19.19 -39.20
N ILE A 75 -26.29 -19.00 -38.94
CA ILE A 75 -25.58 -19.34 -37.70
C ILE A 75 -25.43 -18.05 -36.91
N ASP A 76 -25.74 -18.08 -35.61
CA ASP A 76 -25.59 -16.94 -34.72
C ASP A 76 -24.17 -16.36 -34.78
N ILE A 77 -24.07 -15.10 -35.21
CA ILE A 77 -22.81 -14.38 -35.37
C ILE A 77 -21.98 -14.36 -34.08
N ASN A 78 -22.63 -14.42 -32.91
CA ASN A 78 -21.96 -14.50 -31.62
C ASN A 78 -21.20 -15.82 -31.43
N ILE A 79 -21.77 -16.95 -31.90
CA ILE A 79 -21.11 -18.26 -31.83
C ILE A 79 -19.85 -18.23 -32.67
N GLN A 80 -19.92 -17.65 -33.87
CA GLN A 80 -18.78 -17.58 -34.76
C GLN A 80 -17.71 -16.63 -34.21
N ILE A 81 -18.07 -15.42 -33.78
CA ILE A 81 -17.15 -14.49 -33.12
C ILE A 81 -16.45 -15.15 -31.91
N ASN A 82 -17.18 -15.92 -31.09
CA ASN A 82 -16.61 -16.66 -29.96
C ASN A 82 -15.51 -17.65 -30.39
N TYR A 83 -15.69 -18.36 -31.51
CA TYR A 83 -14.65 -19.27 -32.03
C TYR A 83 -13.35 -18.51 -32.36
N PHE A 84 -13.45 -17.41 -33.11
CA PHE A 84 -12.29 -16.61 -33.51
C PHE A 84 -11.59 -15.98 -32.31
N ILE A 85 -12.36 -15.46 -31.35
CA ILE A 85 -11.81 -14.86 -30.14
C ILE A 85 -11.11 -15.92 -29.27
N ASN A 86 -11.68 -17.13 -29.12
CA ASN A 86 -10.98 -18.20 -28.38
C ASN A 86 -9.66 -18.61 -29.07
N SER A 87 -9.60 -18.52 -30.40
CA SER A 87 -8.34 -18.67 -31.15
C SER A 87 -7.34 -17.56 -30.78
N LEU A 88 -7.78 -16.28 -30.78
CA LEU A 88 -6.94 -15.16 -30.35
C LEU A 88 -6.39 -15.37 -28.93
N LEU A 89 -7.24 -15.82 -27.99
CA LEU A 89 -6.82 -16.07 -26.62
C LEU A 89 -5.77 -17.17 -26.48
N ARG A 90 -5.94 -18.28 -27.21
CA ARG A 90 -4.99 -19.40 -27.17
C ARG A 90 -3.61 -18.96 -27.64
N ASN A 91 -3.57 -18.07 -28.63
CA ASN A 91 -2.37 -17.72 -29.36
C ASN A 91 -1.68 -16.45 -28.87
N PHE A 92 -2.45 -15.45 -28.43
CA PHE A 92 -1.93 -14.18 -27.97
C PHE A 92 -2.06 -14.00 -26.46
N GLY A 93 -3.12 -14.53 -25.83
CA GLY A 93 -3.40 -14.31 -24.42
C GLY A 93 -4.50 -13.26 -24.18
N ILE A 94 -5.13 -13.33 -23.01
CA ILE A 94 -6.31 -12.51 -22.69
C ILE A 94 -5.94 -11.07 -22.31
N GLU A 95 -4.75 -10.89 -21.75
CA GLU A 95 -4.17 -9.59 -21.40
C GLU A 95 -3.99 -8.66 -22.62
N HIS A 96 -3.86 -9.22 -23.83
CA HIS A 96 -3.70 -8.45 -25.07
C HIS A 96 -5.00 -8.20 -25.82
N ILE A 97 -6.15 -8.67 -25.30
CA ILE A 97 -7.43 -8.63 -26.03
C ILE A 97 -7.86 -7.21 -26.39
N SER A 98 -7.62 -6.22 -25.52
CA SER A 98 -7.99 -4.82 -25.77
C SER A 98 -7.26 -4.24 -26.99
N LEU A 99 -5.95 -4.51 -27.09
CA LEU A 99 -5.13 -4.12 -28.23
C LEU A 99 -5.56 -4.87 -29.50
N LEU A 100 -5.72 -6.20 -29.41
CA LEU A 100 -6.13 -7.03 -30.55
C LEU A 100 -7.49 -6.59 -31.11
N THR A 101 -8.46 -6.30 -30.25
CA THR A 101 -9.76 -5.74 -30.65
C THR A 101 -9.56 -4.42 -31.39
N SER A 102 -8.75 -3.50 -30.85
CA SER A 102 -8.44 -2.21 -31.49
C SER A 102 -7.85 -2.38 -32.89
N ARG A 103 -7.01 -3.40 -33.10
CA ARG A 103 -6.42 -3.71 -34.42
C ARG A 103 -7.47 -4.23 -35.39
N ILE A 104 -8.26 -5.21 -34.98
CA ILE A 104 -9.32 -5.79 -35.81
C ILE A 104 -10.34 -4.72 -36.21
N LEU A 105 -10.65 -3.77 -35.32
CA LEU A 105 -11.56 -2.66 -35.59
C LEU A 105 -11.11 -1.74 -36.74
N LYS A 106 -9.79 -1.61 -36.98
CA LYS A 106 -9.26 -0.83 -38.12
C LYS A 106 -9.55 -1.50 -39.47
N GLU A 107 -9.85 -2.79 -39.44
CA GLU A 107 -9.90 -3.63 -40.62
C GLU A 107 -11.33 -4.10 -40.97
N ILE A 108 -12.28 -4.04 -40.03
CA ILE A 108 -13.68 -4.43 -40.25
C ILE A 108 -14.57 -3.22 -40.57
N PRO A 109 -15.72 -3.41 -41.25
CA PRO A 109 -16.64 -2.32 -41.54
C PRO A 109 -17.18 -1.63 -40.27
N LYS A 110 -17.22 -0.29 -40.26
CA LYS A 110 -17.69 0.51 -39.10
C LYS A 110 -19.05 0.10 -38.55
N LYS A 111 -19.98 -0.30 -39.43
CA LYS A 111 -21.32 -0.80 -39.06
C LYS A 111 -21.30 -2.02 -38.12
N ASN A 112 -20.18 -2.75 -38.10
CA ASN A 112 -20.01 -4.00 -37.35
C ASN A 112 -19.11 -3.83 -36.11
N SER A 113 -18.44 -2.68 -35.97
CA SER A 113 -17.53 -2.37 -34.87
C SER A 113 -18.20 -2.51 -33.50
N GLU A 114 -19.41 -1.96 -33.36
CA GLU A 114 -20.15 -2.00 -32.11
C GLU A 114 -20.53 -3.43 -31.69
N ILE A 115 -21.01 -4.23 -32.65
CA ILE A 115 -21.36 -5.63 -32.43
C ILE A 115 -20.12 -6.40 -31.97
N PHE A 116 -19.00 -6.26 -32.69
CA PHE A 116 -17.76 -6.96 -32.34
C PHE A 116 -17.27 -6.60 -30.93
N VAL A 117 -17.22 -5.31 -30.59
CA VAL A 117 -16.75 -4.83 -29.28
C VAL A 117 -17.64 -5.33 -28.15
N LYS A 118 -18.97 -5.29 -28.32
CA LYS A 118 -19.93 -5.76 -27.32
C LYS A 118 -19.86 -7.28 -27.15
N THR A 119 -19.73 -8.04 -28.23
CA THR A 119 -19.58 -9.51 -28.16
C THR A 119 -18.29 -9.91 -27.43
N VAL A 120 -17.15 -9.25 -27.69
CA VAL A 120 -15.90 -9.50 -26.95
C VAL A 120 -16.10 -9.22 -25.45
N TYR A 121 -16.75 -8.10 -25.09
CA TYR A 121 -17.07 -7.77 -23.70
C TYR A 121 -17.94 -8.85 -23.04
N GLU A 122 -19.07 -9.22 -23.67
CA GLU A 122 -20.01 -10.21 -23.13
C GLU A 122 -19.37 -11.58 -22.90
N LEU A 123 -18.47 -12.01 -23.80
CA LEU A 123 -17.76 -13.28 -23.67
C LEU A 123 -16.77 -13.30 -22.49
N PHE A 124 -16.31 -12.13 -22.02
CA PHE A 124 -15.20 -12.05 -21.06
C PHE A 124 -15.44 -11.26 -19.79
N LYS A 125 -16.52 -10.50 -19.68
CA LYS A 125 -16.82 -9.66 -18.50
C LYS A 125 -16.74 -10.42 -17.17
N SER A 126 -17.07 -11.72 -17.17
CA SER A 126 -17.03 -12.59 -15.99
C SER A 126 -15.65 -13.24 -15.71
N ARG A 127 -14.68 -13.14 -16.63
CA ARG A 127 -13.35 -13.73 -16.46
C ARG A 127 -12.46 -12.81 -15.63
N LYS A 128 -11.96 -13.31 -14.50
CA LYS A 128 -11.05 -12.57 -13.61
C LYS A 128 -9.80 -12.01 -14.30
N SER A 129 -9.30 -12.68 -15.34
CA SER A 129 -8.11 -12.28 -16.10
C SER A 129 -8.41 -11.30 -17.24
N PHE A 130 -9.68 -10.98 -17.52
CA PHE A 130 -10.04 -10.02 -18.56
C PHE A 130 -9.64 -8.61 -18.09
N PRO A 131 -8.85 -7.85 -18.88
CA PRO A 131 -8.47 -6.49 -18.53
C PRO A 131 -9.63 -5.51 -18.76
N LEU A 132 -10.74 -5.72 -18.03
CA LEU A 132 -12.03 -5.07 -18.26
C LEU A 132 -11.95 -3.53 -18.29
N ILE A 133 -11.28 -2.92 -17.31
CA ILE A 133 -11.15 -1.45 -17.26
C ILE A 133 -10.33 -0.92 -18.44
N GLN A 134 -9.23 -1.58 -18.80
CA GLN A 134 -8.42 -1.18 -19.96
C GLN A 134 -9.23 -1.33 -21.26
N TYR A 135 -9.97 -2.45 -21.39
CA TYR A 135 -10.83 -2.71 -22.53
C TYR A 135 -11.89 -1.62 -22.69
N LEU A 136 -12.63 -1.33 -21.63
CA LEU A 136 -13.66 -0.29 -21.65
C LEU A 136 -13.08 1.09 -21.92
N ASN A 137 -11.93 1.45 -21.34
CA ASN A 137 -11.28 2.73 -21.62
C ASN A 137 -10.91 2.91 -23.11
N GLN A 138 -10.51 1.85 -23.80
CA GLN A 138 -10.16 1.91 -25.22
C GLN A 138 -11.39 1.95 -26.14
N HIS A 139 -12.51 1.38 -25.69
CA HIS A 139 -13.68 1.10 -26.53
C HIS A 139 -14.97 1.74 -26.02
N PHE A 140 -14.89 2.69 -25.08
CA PHE A 140 -16.06 3.22 -24.36
C PHE A 140 -17.10 3.86 -25.28
N GLU A 141 -16.67 4.42 -26.42
CA GLU A 141 -17.55 5.05 -27.39
C GLU A 141 -18.62 4.12 -27.97
N TYR A 142 -18.38 2.81 -27.95
CA TYR A 142 -19.31 1.77 -28.41
C TYR A 142 -20.33 1.35 -27.34
N PHE A 143 -20.25 1.90 -26.12
CA PHE A 143 -21.09 1.52 -24.98
C PHE A 143 -22.05 2.62 -24.51
N LYS A 144 -22.33 3.65 -25.32
CA LYS A 144 -23.16 4.80 -24.90
C LYS A 144 -24.54 4.42 -24.34
N ASP A 145 -25.20 3.45 -24.95
CA ASP A 145 -26.54 2.98 -24.55
C ASP A 145 -26.48 1.59 -23.88
N PHE A 146 -25.32 1.23 -23.31
CA PHE A 146 -25.11 -0.08 -22.73
C PHE A 146 -25.39 -0.08 -21.23
N GLU A 147 -26.31 -0.94 -20.78
CA GLU A 147 -26.58 -1.17 -19.37
C GLU A 147 -25.55 -2.13 -18.78
N PHE A 148 -24.67 -1.60 -17.93
CA PHE A 148 -23.66 -2.40 -17.25
C PHE A 148 -24.19 -2.99 -15.95
N GLU A 149 -23.73 -4.20 -15.63
CA GLU A 149 -24.03 -4.89 -14.36
C GLU A 149 -23.33 -4.27 -13.14
N TYR A 150 -22.39 -3.34 -13.37
CA TYR A 150 -21.60 -2.70 -12.34
C TYR A 150 -21.61 -1.19 -12.52
N ASP A 151 -21.47 -0.46 -11.41
CA ASP A 151 -21.15 0.96 -11.50
C ASP A 151 -19.64 1.11 -11.67
N PHE A 152 -19.23 2.02 -12.55
CA PHE A 152 -17.82 2.32 -12.74
C PHE A 152 -17.40 3.58 -12.01
N ILE A 153 -16.10 3.62 -11.78
CA ILE A 153 -15.43 4.73 -11.13
C ILE A 153 -14.51 5.36 -12.15
N LYS A 154 -14.63 6.67 -12.27
CA LYS A 154 -13.92 7.49 -13.22
C LYS A 154 -12.98 8.42 -12.47
N TYR A 155 -11.81 8.65 -13.06
CA TYR A 155 -10.80 9.59 -12.59
C TYR A 155 -10.17 10.27 -13.79
N LYS A 156 -10.26 11.60 -13.87
CA LYS A 156 -9.73 12.41 -14.99
C LYS A 156 -10.08 11.81 -16.37
N ASP A 157 -11.37 11.57 -16.59
CA ASP A 157 -11.87 11.03 -17.87
C ASP A 157 -11.58 9.58 -18.20
N LYS A 158 -10.98 8.81 -17.27
CA LYS A 158 -10.72 7.38 -17.45
C LYS A 158 -11.43 6.55 -16.40
N LEU A 159 -11.94 5.40 -16.80
CA LEU A 159 -12.37 4.38 -15.86
C LEU A 159 -11.13 3.84 -15.13
N VAL A 160 -11.20 3.75 -13.81
CA VAL A 160 -10.10 3.30 -12.95
C VAL A 160 -10.53 2.16 -12.01
N GLY A 161 -11.82 1.87 -11.94
CA GLY A 161 -12.31 0.83 -11.07
C GLY A 161 -13.78 0.54 -11.25
N ILE A 162 -14.20 -0.48 -10.49
CA ILE A 162 -15.57 -0.97 -10.46
C ILE A 162 -16.03 -0.87 -9.01
N TYR A 163 -17.26 -0.41 -8.84
CA TYR A 163 -17.96 -0.43 -7.57
C TYR A 163 -18.80 -1.71 -7.48
N SER A 164 -18.58 -2.48 -6.42
CA SER A 164 -19.39 -3.67 -6.12
C SER A 164 -19.54 -3.84 -4.62
N SER A 165 -20.74 -4.18 -4.17
CA SER A 165 -21.01 -4.58 -2.78
C SER A 165 -20.55 -3.55 -1.74
N LYS A 166 -20.74 -2.26 -2.01
CA LYS A 166 -20.31 -1.13 -1.14
C LYS A 166 -18.79 -0.98 -0.99
N LYS A 167 -18.01 -1.64 -1.86
CA LYS A 167 -16.54 -1.62 -1.83
C LYS A 167 -15.98 -1.04 -3.11
N VAL A 168 -14.89 -0.31 -2.96
CA VAL A 168 -14.14 0.32 -4.04
C VAL A 168 -12.66 0.01 -3.87
N PHE A 169 -12.04 -0.54 -4.91
CA PHE A 169 -10.61 -0.82 -4.95
C PHE A 169 -9.97 -0.05 -6.11
N LEU A 170 -9.19 0.97 -5.77
CA LEU A 170 -8.51 1.87 -6.69
C LEU A 170 -7.00 1.82 -6.43
N ILE A 171 -6.45 0.62 -6.42
CA ILE A 171 -5.03 0.38 -6.13
C ILE A 171 -4.20 0.64 -7.39
N ASN A 172 -3.09 1.37 -7.27
CA ASN A 172 -2.15 1.61 -8.39
C ASN A 172 -2.82 2.24 -9.62
N GLN A 173 -3.59 3.31 -9.39
CA GLN A 173 -4.35 4.05 -10.42
C GLN A 173 -3.77 5.45 -10.69
N ASN A 174 -2.56 5.75 -10.16
CA ASN A 174 -1.92 7.06 -10.25
C ASN A 174 -2.82 8.22 -9.77
N ILE A 175 -3.65 7.96 -8.76
CA ILE A 175 -4.54 8.98 -8.20
C ILE A 175 -3.71 9.92 -7.32
N ASN A 176 -3.84 11.23 -7.54
CA ASN A 176 -3.22 12.26 -6.71
C ASN A 176 -4.20 13.27 -6.10
N ASP A 177 -5.46 13.24 -6.54
CA ASP A 177 -6.52 14.18 -6.12
C ASP A 177 -7.84 13.42 -6.00
N ILE A 178 -8.26 13.11 -4.77
CA ILE A 178 -9.45 12.28 -4.51
C ILE A 178 -10.72 13.02 -4.96
N SER A 179 -10.73 14.35 -4.99
CA SER A 179 -11.89 15.14 -5.42
C SER A 179 -12.27 14.93 -6.89
N LYS A 180 -11.38 14.35 -7.70
CA LYS A 180 -11.63 14.00 -9.11
C LYS A 180 -12.15 12.58 -9.31
N ILE A 181 -12.41 11.85 -8.22
CA ILE A 181 -13.04 10.53 -8.30
C ILE A 181 -14.54 10.74 -8.49
N GLU A 182 -15.05 10.25 -9.62
CA GLU A 182 -16.45 10.31 -10.00
C GLU A 182 -17.03 8.88 -9.99
N ILE A 183 -18.18 8.71 -9.35
CA ILE A 183 -18.94 7.45 -9.40
C ILE A 183 -20.10 7.67 -10.37
N LEU A 184 -20.11 6.94 -11.48
CA LEU A 184 -21.02 7.27 -12.59
C LEU A 184 -22.50 7.02 -12.25
N ASN A 185 -22.80 5.86 -11.67
CA ASN A 185 -24.17 5.40 -11.42
C ASN A 185 -24.44 5.06 -9.94
N GLY A 186 -23.40 5.12 -9.11
CA GLY A 186 -23.46 4.82 -7.67
C GLY A 186 -23.47 6.06 -6.80
N LYS A 187 -23.82 5.88 -5.51
CA LYS A 187 -23.79 6.96 -4.50
C LYS A 187 -22.56 6.79 -3.63
N SER A 188 -21.68 7.79 -3.60
CA SER A 188 -20.47 7.80 -2.76
C SER A 188 -20.79 7.57 -1.28
N GLU A 189 -21.94 8.07 -0.84
CA GLU A 189 -22.49 7.93 0.50
C GLU A 189 -22.84 6.49 0.89
N GLN A 190 -22.85 5.52 -0.04
CA GLN A 190 -23.11 4.11 0.26
C GLN A 190 -21.84 3.27 0.40
N ILE A 191 -20.67 3.83 0.06
CA ILE A 191 -19.41 3.10 0.12
C ILE A 191 -18.98 2.94 1.59
N GLU A 192 -18.73 1.68 1.97
CA GLU A 192 -18.27 1.31 3.31
C GLU A 192 -16.78 0.95 3.35
N GLU A 193 -16.20 0.52 2.22
CA GLU A 193 -14.76 0.22 2.10
C GLU A 193 -14.16 0.89 0.86
N LEU A 194 -13.11 1.68 1.06
CA LEU A 194 -12.35 2.35 0.00
C LEU A 194 -10.86 2.02 0.15
N ASP A 195 -10.30 1.41 -0.89
CA ASP A 195 -8.87 1.13 -0.99
C ASP A 195 -8.22 1.99 -2.06
N LEU A 196 -7.41 2.94 -1.63
CA LEU A 196 -6.62 3.88 -2.44
C LEU A 196 -5.12 3.62 -2.27
N SER A 197 -4.72 2.38 -1.92
CA SER A 197 -3.31 2.04 -1.70
C SER A 197 -2.48 2.13 -2.99
N ASN A 198 -1.17 2.40 -2.86
CA ASN A 198 -0.22 2.52 -3.96
C ASN A 198 -0.62 3.60 -4.98
N ASN A 199 -0.93 4.81 -4.51
CA ASN A 199 -1.21 5.95 -5.37
C ASN A 199 -0.25 7.11 -5.02
N GLU A 200 -0.54 8.31 -5.50
CA GLU A 200 0.29 9.51 -5.33
C GLU A 200 -0.42 10.56 -4.46
N ILE A 201 -1.26 10.12 -3.52
CA ILE A 201 -2.11 11.00 -2.72
C ILE A 201 -1.28 11.73 -1.66
N ILE A 202 -1.43 13.06 -1.57
CA ILE A 202 -0.70 13.93 -0.62
C ILE A 202 -1.62 14.44 0.50
N ASN A 203 -2.89 14.69 0.19
CA ASN A 203 -3.92 15.09 1.14
C ASN A 203 -5.19 14.26 0.91
N MET A 204 -6.13 14.32 1.84
CA MET A 204 -7.35 13.53 1.78
C MET A 204 -8.60 14.37 1.46
N GLU A 205 -8.44 15.54 0.83
CA GLU A 205 -9.56 16.36 0.37
C GLU A 205 -10.35 15.62 -0.71
N GLY A 206 -11.68 15.67 -0.63
CA GLY A 206 -12.60 14.88 -1.47
C GLY A 206 -13.11 13.61 -0.79
N LEU A 207 -12.49 13.15 0.32
CA LEU A 207 -13.01 12.00 1.06
C LEU A 207 -14.32 12.30 1.80
N GLU A 208 -14.66 13.57 2.04
CA GLU A 208 -15.93 13.97 2.64
C GLU A 208 -17.17 13.48 1.88
N ALA A 209 -17.04 13.16 0.58
CA ALA A 209 -18.11 12.59 -0.22
C ALA A 209 -18.50 11.16 0.18
N PHE A 210 -17.63 10.45 0.92
CA PHE A 210 -17.79 9.03 1.27
C PHE A 210 -18.21 8.86 2.74
N SER A 211 -19.35 9.46 3.12
CA SER A 211 -19.81 9.61 4.52
C SER A 211 -20.07 8.30 5.29
N SER A 212 -20.31 7.18 4.59
CA SER A 212 -20.55 5.86 5.19
C SER A 212 -19.30 4.99 5.35
N LEU A 213 -18.10 5.52 5.06
CA LEU A 213 -16.88 4.73 5.16
C LEU A 213 -16.65 4.18 6.56
N LYS A 214 -16.38 2.88 6.60
CA LYS A 214 -15.94 2.13 7.79
C LYS A 214 -14.49 1.69 7.66
N THR A 215 -14.04 1.39 6.44
CA THR A 215 -12.67 0.96 6.15
C THR A 215 -12.05 1.84 5.09
N LEU A 216 -10.92 2.46 5.42
CA LEU A 216 -10.14 3.29 4.50
C LEU A 216 -8.69 2.80 4.47
N LYS A 217 -8.22 2.42 3.28
CA LYS A 217 -6.84 2.01 3.05
C LYS A 217 -6.16 3.02 2.14
N LEU A 218 -5.07 3.60 2.62
CA LEU A 218 -4.26 4.63 1.97
C LEU A 218 -2.77 4.26 2.03
N ASN A 219 -2.44 2.96 2.07
CA ASN A 219 -1.07 2.49 2.21
C ASN A 219 -0.22 2.91 1.00
N ASN A 220 1.07 3.16 1.21
CA ASN A 220 2.02 3.54 0.15
C ASN A 220 1.51 4.75 -0.67
N ASN A 221 1.25 5.86 0.02
CA ASN A 221 0.95 7.16 -0.57
C ASN A 221 1.96 8.19 -0.05
N GLN A 222 1.71 9.48 -0.28
CA GLN A 222 2.58 10.58 0.13
C GLN A 222 1.94 11.49 1.19
N ILE A 223 1.01 10.95 1.98
CA ILE A 223 0.20 11.72 2.93
C ILE A 223 1.08 12.24 4.06
N THR A 224 1.05 13.55 4.30
CA THR A 224 1.84 14.20 5.36
C THR A 224 1.02 14.59 6.59
N LYS A 225 -0.28 14.86 6.41
CA LYS A 225 -1.17 15.35 7.46
C LYS A 225 -2.53 14.68 7.37
N LEU A 226 -3.16 14.48 8.52
CA LEU A 226 -4.48 13.85 8.63
C LEU A 226 -5.62 14.87 8.45
N LYS A 227 -5.58 15.67 7.38
CA LYS A 227 -6.60 16.66 7.02
C LYS A 227 -7.50 16.15 5.90
N GLY A 228 -8.75 16.62 5.85
CA GLY A 228 -9.71 16.29 4.79
C GLY A 228 -10.67 15.15 5.14
N ILE A 229 -10.57 14.57 6.34
CA ILE A 229 -11.36 13.40 6.75
C ILE A 229 -12.22 13.62 7.99
N ASN A 230 -12.31 14.84 8.51
CA ASN A 230 -12.93 15.14 9.83
C ASN A 230 -14.40 14.67 9.95
N ASN A 231 -15.10 14.54 8.82
CA ASN A 231 -16.52 14.16 8.78
C ASN A 231 -16.74 12.63 8.69
N LEU A 232 -15.68 11.82 8.54
CA LEU A 232 -15.78 10.36 8.40
C LEU A 232 -15.97 9.66 9.76
N LYS A 233 -17.03 10.00 10.49
CA LYS A 233 -17.28 9.56 11.87
C LYS A 233 -17.53 8.05 12.03
N ASN A 234 -17.74 7.34 10.92
CA ASN A 234 -18.01 5.90 10.90
C ASN A 234 -16.77 5.03 10.68
N ILE A 235 -15.59 5.63 10.52
CA ILE A 235 -14.34 4.88 10.29
C ILE A 235 -14.04 3.99 11.50
N GLU A 236 -13.92 2.69 11.24
CA GLU A 236 -13.49 1.65 12.19
C GLU A 236 -12.06 1.20 11.90
N ASN A 237 -11.66 1.21 10.62
CA ASN A 237 -10.35 0.74 10.18
C ASN A 237 -9.66 1.78 9.29
N LEU A 238 -8.50 2.26 9.71
CA LEU A 238 -7.69 3.23 8.98
C LEU A 238 -6.26 2.71 8.78
N PHE A 239 -5.88 2.51 7.52
CA PHE A 239 -4.55 2.01 7.16
C PHE A 239 -3.79 3.06 6.36
N LEU A 240 -2.68 3.55 6.93
CA LEU A 240 -1.83 4.62 6.41
C LEU A 240 -0.37 4.17 6.35
N ARG A 241 -0.11 2.88 6.15
CA ARG A 241 1.26 2.34 6.14
C ARG A 241 2.11 3.00 5.05
N ASN A 242 3.39 3.23 5.32
CA ASN A 242 4.38 3.79 4.40
C ASN A 242 3.90 5.10 3.75
N ASN A 243 3.48 6.06 4.59
CA ASN A 243 3.21 7.43 4.21
C ASN A 243 4.29 8.36 4.80
N ARG A 244 4.04 9.67 4.83
CA ARG A 244 4.93 10.69 5.40
C ARG A 244 4.29 11.45 6.56
N VAL A 245 3.33 10.82 7.25
CA VAL A 245 2.60 11.43 8.37
C VAL A 245 3.61 11.79 9.47
N SER A 246 3.56 13.02 9.95
CA SER A 246 4.42 13.51 11.04
C SER A 246 3.67 13.73 12.34
N GLU A 247 2.38 14.05 12.26
CA GLU A 247 1.53 14.42 13.39
C GLU A 247 0.24 13.61 13.37
N LEU A 248 -0.23 13.26 14.56
CA LEU A 248 -1.44 12.45 14.78
C LEU A 248 -2.66 13.28 15.21
N VAL A 249 -2.57 14.61 15.03
CA VAL A 249 -3.65 15.55 15.31
C VAL A 249 -4.84 15.29 14.40
N GLY A 250 -6.05 15.34 14.96
CA GLY A 250 -7.31 15.16 14.25
C GLY A 250 -7.84 13.72 14.29
N LEU A 251 -7.04 12.75 14.75
CA LEU A 251 -7.50 11.38 14.92
C LEU A 251 -8.59 11.26 16.00
N GLU A 252 -8.59 12.14 16.99
CA GLU A 252 -9.61 12.17 18.05
C GLU A 252 -11.04 12.36 17.55
N ASN A 253 -11.23 12.71 16.27
CA ASN A 253 -12.53 12.86 15.62
C ASN A 253 -13.15 11.53 15.14
N TYR A 254 -12.47 10.39 15.33
CA TYR A 254 -12.95 9.05 14.91
C TYR A 254 -13.30 8.17 16.12
N PRO A 255 -14.44 8.42 16.80
CA PRO A 255 -14.77 7.72 18.05
C PRO A 255 -14.95 6.20 17.89
N LYS A 256 -15.26 5.74 16.67
CA LYS A 256 -15.46 4.32 16.33
C LYS A 256 -14.19 3.62 15.82
N LEU A 257 -13.04 4.31 15.78
CA LEU A 257 -11.81 3.76 15.23
C LEU A 257 -11.29 2.64 16.13
N LYS A 258 -11.26 1.42 15.59
CA LYS A 258 -10.79 0.20 16.28
C LYS A 258 -9.39 -0.18 15.85
N HIS A 259 -9.04 0.03 14.58
CA HIS A 259 -7.76 -0.41 14.02
C HIS A 259 -7.09 0.72 13.24
N LEU A 260 -5.89 1.09 13.70
CA LEU A 260 -5.06 2.12 13.11
C LEU A 260 -3.66 1.58 12.81
N ASP A 261 -3.29 1.58 11.53
CA ASP A 261 -1.94 1.20 11.10
C ASP A 261 -1.22 2.41 10.49
N LEU A 262 -0.19 2.88 11.19
CA LEU A 262 0.67 3.99 10.80
C LEU A 262 2.11 3.53 10.56
N SER A 263 2.32 2.22 10.37
CA SER A 263 3.65 1.66 10.20
C SER A 263 4.41 2.30 9.02
N GLY A 264 5.71 2.54 9.13
CA GLY A 264 6.53 3.12 8.08
C GLY A 264 6.38 4.63 7.91
N ASN A 265 5.65 5.31 8.81
CA ASN A 265 5.64 6.78 8.87
C ASN A 265 6.80 7.26 9.75
N LEU A 266 7.99 7.37 9.15
CA LEU A 266 9.25 7.68 9.85
C LEU A 266 9.28 9.05 10.55
N ASN A 267 8.36 9.95 10.20
CA ASN A 267 8.28 11.29 10.78
C ASN A 267 7.46 11.34 12.07
N ILE A 268 6.77 10.25 12.45
CA ILE A 268 6.06 10.18 13.73
C ILE A 268 7.09 9.99 14.84
N THR A 269 7.21 10.99 15.72
CA THR A 269 8.18 11.00 16.83
C THR A 269 7.57 10.87 18.22
N GLU A 270 6.26 11.02 18.36
CA GLU A 270 5.56 10.90 19.64
C GLU A 270 4.14 10.39 19.45
N ILE A 271 3.58 9.83 20.52
CA ILE A 271 2.17 9.46 20.59
C ILE A 271 1.46 10.53 21.42
N PRO A 272 0.57 11.35 20.82
CA PRO A 272 -0.10 12.41 21.55
C PRO A 272 -1.14 11.85 22.52
N GLU A 273 -1.42 12.60 23.60
CA GLU A 273 -2.38 12.18 24.63
C GLU A 273 -3.83 12.22 24.15
N GLU A 274 -4.11 12.99 23.10
CA GLU A 274 -5.40 13.11 22.45
C GLU A 274 -5.91 11.77 21.92
N LEU A 275 -5.01 10.82 21.57
CA LEU A 275 -5.40 9.47 21.17
C LEU A 275 -6.15 8.74 22.28
N ASN A 276 -6.03 9.15 23.55
CA ASN A 276 -6.82 8.57 24.64
C ASN A 276 -8.33 8.75 24.46
N LYS A 277 -8.76 9.74 23.66
CA LYS A 277 -10.17 9.94 23.29
C LYS A 277 -10.72 8.82 22.40
N LEU A 278 -9.84 8.02 21.78
CA LEU A 278 -10.22 6.84 21.01
C LEU A 278 -10.49 5.66 21.94
N THR A 279 -11.68 5.67 22.54
CA THR A 279 -12.08 4.67 23.54
C THR A 279 -12.29 3.28 22.95
N GLU A 280 -12.60 3.19 21.65
CA GLU A 280 -12.78 1.92 20.93
C GLU A 280 -11.49 1.41 20.27
N LEU A 281 -10.35 2.11 20.41
CA LEU A 281 -9.12 1.71 19.72
C LEU A 281 -8.52 0.43 20.32
N GLU A 282 -8.68 -0.67 19.58
CA GLU A 282 -8.16 -1.99 19.94
C GLU A 282 -6.72 -2.18 19.48
N THR A 283 -6.38 -1.64 18.30
CA THR A 283 -5.05 -1.81 17.71
C THR A 283 -4.49 -0.50 17.14
N LEU A 284 -3.29 -0.13 17.62
CA LEU A 284 -2.42 0.88 17.06
C LEU A 284 -1.11 0.23 16.65
N LYS A 285 -0.71 0.35 15.39
CA LYS A 285 0.60 -0.10 14.88
C LYS A 285 1.44 1.08 14.44
N LEU A 286 2.63 1.21 15.01
CA LEU A 286 3.63 2.24 14.72
C LEU A 286 4.96 1.59 14.32
N TRP A 287 4.90 0.48 13.57
CA TRP A 287 6.11 -0.25 13.22
C TRP A 287 6.96 0.53 12.24
N ASN A 288 8.28 0.52 12.41
CA ASN A 288 9.20 1.32 11.61
C ASN A 288 8.83 2.82 11.61
N CYS A 289 8.34 3.33 12.74
CA CYS A 289 8.27 4.76 13.03
C CYS A 289 9.53 5.18 13.83
N ASN A 290 9.67 6.47 14.14
CA ASN A 290 10.84 7.01 14.85
C ASN A 290 10.43 7.59 16.20
N ILE A 291 9.83 6.79 17.08
CA ILE A 291 9.25 7.27 18.33
C ILE A 291 10.36 7.73 19.28
N LYS A 292 10.54 9.04 19.44
CA LYS A 292 11.58 9.65 20.28
C LYS A 292 11.07 10.01 21.67
N LYS A 293 9.79 10.28 21.83
CA LYS A 293 9.21 10.71 23.10
C LYS A 293 8.27 9.67 23.66
N PHE A 294 8.44 9.40 24.96
CA PHE A 294 7.51 8.62 25.77
C PHE A 294 6.79 9.58 26.71
N THR A 295 5.48 9.42 26.83
CA THR A 295 4.65 10.15 27.79
C THR A 295 3.81 9.15 28.58
N GLU A 296 3.69 9.35 29.90
CA GLU A 296 2.87 8.46 30.74
C GLU A 296 1.40 8.48 30.30
N SER A 297 0.88 9.61 29.84
CA SER A 297 -0.50 9.73 29.35
C SER A 297 -0.80 8.85 28.14
N SER A 298 0.19 8.53 27.29
CA SER A 298 0.03 7.68 26.11
C SER A 298 0.60 6.27 26.28
N GLU A 299 0.99 5.89 27.51
CA GLU A 299 1.71 4.65 27.81
C GLU A 299 1.03 3.40 27.23
N LYS A 300 -0.31 3.31 27.32
CA LYS A 300 -1.07 2.16 26.82
C LYS A 300 -0.80 1.90 25.33
N PHE A 301 -0.69 2.96 24.52
CA PHE A 301 -0.47 2.89 23.08
C PHE A 301 0.98 2.56 22.74
N PHE A 302 1.91 3.05 23.55
CA PHE A 302 3.33 2.76 23.42
C PHE A 302 3.63 1.26 23.61
N TRP A 303 2.94 0.60 24.54
CA TRP A 303 3.11 -0.84 24.76
C TRP A 303 2.26 -1.73 23.84
N MET A 304 1.22 -1.16 23.20
CA MET A 304 0.35 -1.87 22.26
C MET A 304 1.12 -2.36 21.02
N ASN A 305 0.78 -3.54 20.49
CA ASN A 305 1.34 -4.13 19.26
C ASN A 305 2.88 -4.07 19.14
N GLN A 306 3.60 -4.10 20.26
CA GLN A 306 5.06 -3.98 20.28
C GLN A 306 5.58 -2.65 19.71
N ASN A 307 4.81 -1.56 19.77
CA ASN A 307 5.21 -0.22 19.30
C ASN A 307 6.49 0.27 20.00
N TYR A 308 6.70 -0.12 21.26
CA TYR A 308 7.93 0.15 22.01
C TYR A 308 9.20 -0.25 21.24
N ARG A 309 9.15 -1.26 20.34
CA ARG A 309 10.28 -1.70 19.48
C ARG A 309 10.87 -0.62 18.59
N TYR A 310 10.15 0.47 18.41
CA TYR A 310 10.52 1.58 17.55
C TYR A 310 10.80 2.86 18.35
N TYR A 311 10.99 2.70 19.67
CA TYR A 311 11.48 3.76 20.53
C TYR A 311 12.96 4.02 20.29
N THR A 312 13.28 5.20 19.77
CA THR A 312 14.63 5.68 19.44
C THR A 312 15.05 6.86 20.30
N GLY A 313 14.25 7.19 21.33
CA GLY A 313 14.48 8.33 22.22
C GLY A 313 15.54 8.14 23.30
N TYR A 314 16.25 7.01 23.31
CA TYR A 314 17.33 6.73 24.26
C TYR A 314 18.68 7.31 23.77
N THR A 315 19.57 7.62 24.70
CA THR A 315 20.96 8.06 24.42
C THR A 315 21.94 6.91 24.60
N GLU A 316 23.20 7.11 24.20
CA GLU A 316 24.26 6.15 24.45
C GLU A 316 24.55 5.96 25.95
N GLU A 317 24.36 7.00 26.77
CA GLU A 317 24.46 6.88 28.23
C GLU A 317 23.37 5.98 28.80
N ASP A 318 22.13 6.10 28.32
CA ASP A 318 21.03 5.20 28.73
C ASP A 318 21.41 3.73 28.45
N LYS A 319 21.98 3.48 27.26
CA LYS A 319 22.43 2.16 26.83
C LYS A 319 23.55 1.63 27.72
N ARG A 320 24.62 2.40 27.92
CA ARG A 320 25.76 2.03 28.78
C ARG A 320 25.33 1.75 30.21
N TYR A 321 24.47 2.61 30.76
CA TYR A 321 23.98 2.44 32.12
C TYR A 321 23.11 1.17 32.26
N TYR A 322 22.24 0.89 31.29
CA TYR A 322 21.45 -0.33 31.30
C TYR A 322 22.32 -1.59 31.20
N GLU A 323 23.25 -1.62 30.24
CA GLU A 323 24.12 -2.78 29.98
C GLU A 323 25.03 -3.09 31.17
N SER A 324 25.57 -2.07 31.84
CA SER A 324 26.45 -2.25 33.03
C SER A 324 25.71 -2.83 34.24
N ASN A 325 24.40 -2.59 34.36
CA ASN A 325 23.59 -3.08 35.47
C ASN A 325 22.82 -4.37 35.13
N HIS A 326 22.77 -4.78 33.86
CA HIS A 326 21.97 -5.90 33.38
C HIS A 326 22.73 -6.89 32.47
N VAL A 327 24.04 -7.06 32.71
CA VAL A 327 24.96 -7.92 31.92
C VAL A 327 24.38 -9.31 31.57
N LYS A 328 23.68 -9.97 32.51
CA LYS A 328 23.08 -11.31 32.31
C LYS A 328 21.79 -11.31 31.49
N LYS A 329 21.05 -10.20 31.47
CA LYS A 329 19.82 -10.08 30.67
C LYS A 329 20.15 -9.64 29.25
N ALA A 330 21.20 -8.83 29.07
CA ALA A 330 21.76 -8.35 27.78
C ALA A 330 22.22 -9.46 26.82
N SER A 331 22.34 -10.70 27.28
CA SER A 331 22.77 -11.85 26.49
C SER A 331 21.67 -12.81 26.04
N SER A 332 20.40 -12.63 26.44
CA SER A 332 19.31 -13.54 26.06
C SER A 332 18.53 -13.04 24.84
N GLU A 333 18.81 -13.66 23.69
CA GLU A 333 18.09 -13.46 22.44
C GLU A 333 16.58 -13.65 22.66
N LYS A 334 15.83 -12.53 22.67
CA LYS A 334 14.36 -12.32 22.61
C LYS A 334 13.75 -11.52 23.78
N GLY A 335 14.40 -11.40 24.94
CA GLY A 335 13.85 -10.67 26.10
C GLY A 335 14.20 -9.18 26.17
N LEU A 336 15.15 -8.75 25.35
CA LEU A 336 15.94 -7.57 25.68
C LEU A 336 15.37 -6.24 25.31
N TYR A 337 14.67 -6.15 24.18
CA TYR A 337 14.23 -4.85 23.72
C TYR A 337 13.18 -4.24 24.67
N ILE A 338 12.21 -5.04 25.14
CA ILE A 338 11.16 -4.55 26.04
C ILE A 338 11.72 -4.18 27.43
N ASP A 339 12.58 -5.03 27.98
CA ASP A 339 13.19 -4.81 29.29
C ASP A 339 14.19 -3.66 29.27
N PHE A 340 14.92 -3.48 28.15
CA PHE A 340 15.76 -2.31 27.90
C PHE A 340 14.93 -1.03 27.96
N VAL A 341 13.88 -0.93 27.13
CA VAL A 341 13.04 0.27 27.08
C VAL A 341 12.43 0.56 28.46
N ARG A 342 11.91 -0.45 29.17
CA ARG A 342 11.41 -0.28 30.55
C ARG A 342 12.49 0.24 31.49
N GLY A 343 13.70 -0.30 31.42
CA GLY A 343 14.83 0.11 32.24
C GLY A 343 15.25 1.56 31.99
N VAL A 344 15.31 1.98 30.72
CA VAL A 344 15.61 3.35 30.32
C VAL A 344 14.53 4.31 30.85
N LEU A 345 13.25 4.02 30.60
CA LEU A 345 12.15 4.88 31.05
C LEU A 345 12.11 5.00 32.59
N LYS A 346 12.30 3.88 33.31
CA LYS A 346 12.37 3.87 34.77
C LYS A 346 13.55 4.72 35.29
N SER A 347 14.74 4.55 34.70
CA SER A 347 15.94 5.27 35.11
C SER A 347 15.77 6.77 34.89
N ARG A 348 15.24 7.18 33.74
CA ARG A 348 14.95 8.59 33.43
C ARG A 348 13.94 9.21 34.39
N LYS A 349 12.89 8.48 34.75
CA LYS A 349 11.91 8.94 35.75
C LYS A 349 12.59 9.22 37.10
N ILE A 350 13.40 8.29 37.61
CA ILE A 350 14.15 8.46 38.86
C ILE A 350 15.11 9.65 38.77
N MET A 351 15.85 9.75 37.67
CA MET A 351 16.79 10.85 37.45
C MET A 351 16.07 12.21 37.42
N ALA A 352 14.91 12.30 36.78
CA ALA A 352 14.11 13.52 36.76
C ALA A 352 13.57 13.89 38.15
N GLU A 353 12.95 12.93 38.87
CA GLU A 353 12.38 13.14 40.20
C GLU A 353 13.43 13.58 41.24
N GLN A 354 14.65 13.05 41.11
CA GLN A 354 15.74 13.29 42.06
C GLN A 354 16.77 14.31 41.54
N LYS A 355 16.53 14.90 40.36
CA LYS A 355 17.42 15.86 39.67
C LYS A 355 18.87 15.35 39.52
N LEU A 356 19.01 14.10 39.07
CA LEU A 356 20.29 13.41 38.91
C LEU A 356 20.75 13.44 37.45
N SER A 357 22.07 13.41 37.24
CA SER A 357 22.68 13.12 35.93
C SER A 357 23.34 11.74 35.92
N TYR A 358 23.54 11.18 34.72
CA TYR A 358 24.36 9.98 34.56
C TYR A 358 25.80 10.20 35.04
N GLN A 359 26.34 11.42 34.91
CA GLN A 359 27.66 11.75 35.40
C GLN A 359 27.73 11.64 36.93
N ASP A 360 26.73 12.12 37.67
CA ASP A 360 26.71 11.99 39.13
C ASP A 360 26.69 10.54 39.59
N ILE A 361 25.98 9.68 38.86
CA ILE A 361 25.98 8.23 39.09
C ILE A 361 27.39 7.68 38.86
N PHE A 362 27.99 7.94 37.69
CA PHE A 362 29.31 7.42 37.35
C PHE A 362 30.41 7.91 38.31
N ASP A 363 30.41 9.19 38.68
CA ASP A 363 31.33 9.79 39.64
C ASP A 363 31.27 9.04 40.98
N TYR A 364 30.07 8.86 41.54
CA TYR A 364 29.88 8.16 42.81
C TYR A 364 30.32 6.69 42.74
N GLU A 365 29.90 5.96 41.69
CA GLU A 365 30.25 4.54 41.56
C GLU A 365 31.77 4.36 41.39
N ASN A 366 32.45 5.27 40.70
CA ASN A 366 33.90 5.25 40.54
C ASN A 366 34.65 5.63 41.83
N GLU A 367 34.21 6.67 42.53
CA GLU A 367 34.85 7.14 43.77
C GLU A 367 34.70 6.13 44.92
N THR A 368 33.55 5.47 45.00
CA THR A 368 33.18 4.65 46.17
C THR A 368 33.24 3.16 45.93
N SER A 369 33.32 2.71 44.68
CA SER A 369 33.07 1.31 44.27
C SER A 369 31.71 0.76 44.74
N ARG A 370 30.76 1.61 45.14
CA ARG A 370 29.40 1.23 45.58
C ARG A 370 28.38 1.60 44.52
N LYS A 371 27.27 0.85 44.45
CA LYS A 371 26.18 1.15 43.53
C LYS A 371 25.40 2.40 43.96
N ALA A 372 25.21 3.33 43.03
CA ALA A 372 24.45 4.56 43.23
C ALA A 372 22.94 4.28 43.33
N ILE A 373 22.46 3.34 42.50
CA ILE A 373 21.05 2.95 42.41
C ILE A 373 20.93 1.45 42.67
N TRP A 374 20.03 1.09 43.58
CA TRP A 374 19.71 -0.31 43.89
C TRP A 374 18.21 -0.56 43.67
N SER A 375 17.88 -1.59 42.89
CA SER A 375 16.49 -1.95 42.55
C SER A 375 15.63 -0.82 41.96
N GLY A 376 16.28 0.20 41.37
CA GLY A 376 15.63 1.39 40.84
C GLY A 376 15.30 2.45 41.89
N THR A 377 16.05 2.51 42.99
CA THR A 377 15.99 3.60 43.96
C THR A 377 17.42 4.07 44.27
N PRO A 378 17.70 5.39 44.33
CA PRO A 378 19.01 5.88 44.77
C PRO A 378 19.29 5.43 46.22
N THR A 379 20.49 4.90 46.47
CA THR A 379 20.89 4.43 47.80
C THR A 379 21.02 5.59 48.79
N HIS A 380 20.91 5.30 50.09
CA HIS A 380 21.05 6.33 51.12
C HIS A 380 22.43 7.01 51.06
N ASP A 381 23.48 6.22 50.89
CA ASP A 381 24.87 6.68 50.75
C ASP A 381 25.03 7.62 49.55
N PHE A 382 24.48 7.25 48.39
CA PHE A 382 24.52 8.10 47.20
C PHE A 382 23.77 9.41 47.39
N LYS A 383 22.59 9.39 48.03
CA LYS A 383 21.84 10.59 48.38
C LYS A 383 22.62 11.52 49.31
N ASN A 384 23.34 10.97 50.29
CA ASN A 384 24.18 11.75 51.19
C ASN A 384 25.40 12.33 50.48
N TRP A 385 26.06 11.55 49.61
CA TRP A 385 27.17 12.01 48.78
C TRP A 385 26.76 13.17 47.87
N LEU A 386 25.58 13.11 47.24
CA LEU A 386 25.03 14.20 46.42
C LEU A 386 24.77 15.48 47.23
N LYS A 387 24.21 15.35 48.45
CA LYS A 387 23.99 16.51 49.34
C LYS A 387 25.31 17.19 49.68
N ASN A 388 26.33 16.39 50.03
CA ASN A 388 27.66 16.90 50.34
C ASN A 388 28.28 17.60 49.11
N LYS A 389 28.28 16.96 47.93
CA LYS A 389 28.79 17.53 46.66
C LYS A 389 28.13 18.88 46.33
N ASN A 390 26.82 19.00 46.55
CA ASN A 390 26.09 20.26 46.31
C ASN A 390 26.42 21.34 47.36
N GLN A 391 26.62 20.98 48.63
CA GLN A 391 27.07 21.92 49.67
C GLN A 391 28.50 22.43 49.41
N THR A 392 29.39 21.56 48.91
CA THR A 392 30.76 21.95 48.53
C THR A 392 30.76 22.92 47.34
N LYS A 393 29.86 22.73 46.37
CA LYS A 393 29.72 23.70 45.25
C LYS A 393 29.26 25.08 45.69
N ILE A 394 28.37 25.18 46.69
CA ILE A 394 27.88 26.46 47.22
C ILE A 394 28.98 27.21 47.97
N THR A 395 29.82 26.49 48.71
CA THR A 395 30.94 27.08 49.49
C THR A 395 32.12 27.53 48.62
N PHE A 396 32.23 27.07 47.38
CA PHE A 396 33.21 27.57 46.40
C PHE A 396 32.75 28.83 45.64
N PHE A 397 31.47 29.21 45.75
CA PHE A 397 30.88 30.38 45.08
C PHE A 397 30.64 31.58 46.03
N LEU A 398 30.88 31.39 47.33
CA LEU A 398 30.95 32.45 48.36
C LEU A 398 32.42 32.73 48.68
#